data_AF-A0A1F5URF2-F1
#
_entry.id   AF-A0A1F5URF2-F1
#
_cell.length_a   1.000
_cell.length_b   1.000
_cell.length_c   1.000
_cell.angle_alpha   90.00
_cell.angle_beta   90.00
_cell.angle_gamma   90.00
#
_symmetry.space_group_name_H-M   'P 1'
#
loop_
_entity.id
_entity.type
_entity.pdbx_description
1 polymer ?
#
loop_
_entity_poly.entity_id
_entity_poly.type
_entity_poly.pdbx_seq_one_letter_code
_entity_poly.pdbx_strand_id
1 'polypeptide(L)'
;MIENLLVGNAWFALGIGVLSYAAGYCLAFYEAYLYHTGAKNHFELGGLYELTPGFQHVADVREITSVKFFGTLLFLSLAIWVLHWFLIHESDLAEVFVFVMGGLLLRVAAASMQHLRNIVLFRYGQKVGHLQGRVQYSKRLVHTLSFVDLYSFAVLYFLMFSMSESWFFLGGALICLISGLQRSHWTTAYT
;
A
#
# COMPACT_ATOMS: atom_id res chain seq x y z
N MET A 1 16.93 -16.66 -2.94
CA MET A 1 16.23 -17.27 -4.10
C MET A 1 15.41 -16.25 -4.89
N ILE A 2 14.53 -15.46 -4.27
CA ILE A 2 13.78 -14.41 -4.97
C ILE A 2 14.67 -13.27 -5.48
N GLU A 3 15.73 -12.93 -4.76
CA GLU A 3 16.69 -11.88 -5.12
C GLU A 3 17.40 -12.19 -6.45
N ASN A 4 17.88 -13.42 -6.61
CA ASN A 4 18.50 -13.88 -7.86
C ASN A 4 17.54 -13.81 -9.05
N LEU A 5 16.24 -14.06 -8.83
CA LEU A 5 15.22 -13.94 -9.88
C LEU A 5 14.96 -12.47 -10.24
N LEU A 6 14.95 -11.57 -9.25
CA LEU A 6 14.78 -10.14 -9.47
C LEU A 6 15.97 -9.54 -10.23
N VAL A 7 17.19 -9.91 -9.85
CA VAL A 7 18.42 -9.41 -10.48
C VAL A 7 18.64 -10.05 -11.85
N GLY A 8 18.47 -11.37 -11.95
CA GLY A 8 18.74 -12.12 -13.17
C GLY A 8 17.67 -11.96 -14.27
N ASN A 9 16.47 -11.48 -13.93
CA ASN A 9 15.38 -11.34 -14.89
C ASN A 9 14.60 -10.02 -14.68
N ALA A 10 14.93 -9.01 -15.47
CA ALA A 10 14.27 -7.71 -15.47
C ALA A 10 12.75 -7.82 -15.70
N TRP A 11 12.31 -8.75 -16.57
CA TRP A 11 10.89 -8.98 -16.85
C TRP A 11 10.15 -9.54 -15.65
N PHE A 12 10.82 -10.36 -14.83
CA PHE A 12 10.25 -10.85 -13.59
C PHE A 12 10.06 -9.71 -12.58
N ALA A 13 11.07 -8.85 -12.40
CA ALA A 13 10.98 -7.67 -11.54
C ALA A 13 9.87 -6.70 -11.98
N LEU A 14 9.73 -6.46 -13.28
CA LEU A 14 8.64 -5.68 -13.86
C LEU A 14 7.29 -6.34 -13.61
N GLY A 15 7.16 -7.62 -13.94
CA GLY A 15 5.91 -8.36 -13.82
C GLY A 15 5.39 -8.36 -12.38
N ILE A 16 6.25 -8.65 -11.40
CA ILE A 16 5.84 -8.66 -9.99
C ILE A 16 5.55 -7.25 -9.45
N GLY A 17 6.32 -6.24 -9.86
CA GLY A 17 6.09 -4.85 -9.47
C GLY A 17 4.74 -4.33 -9.98
N VAL A 18 4.47 -4.55 -11.26
CA VAL A 18 3.20 -4.16 -11.92
C VAL A 18 2.03 -4.92 -11.32
N LEU A 19 2.13 -6.24 -11.16
CA LEU A 19 1.08 -7.07 -10.58
C LEU A 19 0.77 -6.63 -9.14
N SER A 20 1.79 -6.38 -8.32
CA SER A 20 1.61 -5.94 -6.95
C SER A 20 0.92 -4.58 -6.88
N TYR A 21 1.36 -3.63 -7.71
CA TYR A 21 0.73 -2.32 -7.78
C TYR A 21 -0.73 -2.40 -8.22
N ALA A 22 -1.03 -3.19 -9.26
CA ALA A 22 -2.39 -3.41 -9.74
C ALA A 22 -3.28 -4.06 -8.66
N ALA A 23 -2.76 -5.07 -7.95
CA ALA A 23 -3.47 -5.72 -6.86
C ALA A 23 -3.77 -4.74 -5.71
N GLY A 24 -2.79 -3.93 -5.32
CA GLY A 24 -2.97 -2.87 -4.32
C GLY A 24 -4.02 -1.85 -4.74
N TYR A 25 -4.00 -1.42 -6.01
CA TYR A 25 -4.98 -0.50 -6.57
C TYR A 25 -6.40 -1.09 -6.56
N CYS A 26 -6.57 -2.34 -6.99
CA CYS A 26 -7.86 -3.03 -6.97
C CYS A 26 -8.42 -3.15 -5.55
N LEU A 27 -7.58 -3.46 -4.56
CA LEU A 27 -8.01 -3.54 -3.15
C LEU A 27 -8.45 -2.18 -2.62
N ALA A 28 -7.66 -1.13 -2.87
CA ALA A 28 -8.01 0.24 -2.46
C ALA A 28 -9.33 0.70 -3.10
N PHE A 29 -9.53 0.39 -4.39
CA PHE A 29 -10.76 0.70 -5.10
C PHE A 29 -11.96 -0.07 -4.51
N TYR A 30 -11.79 -1.37 -4.26
CA TYR A 30 -12.84 -2.22 -3.70
C TYR A 30 -13.23 -1.80 -2.28
N GLU A 31 -12.24 -1.41 -1.46
CA GLU A 31 -12.48 -0.82 -0.14
C GLU A 31 -13.32 0.46 -0.22
N ALA A 32 -12.96 1.39 -1.12
CA ALA A 32 -13.71 2.62 -1.32
C ALA A 32 -15.15 2.36 -1.78
N TYR A 33 -15.33 1.42 -2.72
CA TYR A 33 -16.64 0.98 -3.17
C TYR A 33 -17.51 0.46 -2.02
N LEU A 34 -16.96 -0.42 -1.16
CA LEU A 34 -17.67 -0.93 0.02
C LEU A 34 -18.03 0.18 1.01
N TYR A 35 -17.13 1.14 1.22
CA TYR A 35 -17.41 2.27 2.09
C TYR A 35 -18.62 3.07 1.60
N HIS A 36 -18.65 3.43 0.31
CA HIS A 36 -19.71 4.26 -0.27
C HIS A 36 -21.05 3.53 -0.45
N THR A 37 -21.05 2.23 -0.71
CA THR A 37 -22.28 1.45 -0.95
C THR A 37 -23.08 1.15 0.31
N GLY A 38 -22.49 1.29 1.51
CA GLY A 38 -23.26 1.08 2.74
C GLY A 38 -22.50 1.27 4.04
N ALA A 39 -21.17 1.12 4.06
CA ALA A 39 -20.42 1.21 5.31
C ALA A 39 -20.44 2.64 5.90
N LYS A 40 -20.55 3.68 5.05
CA LYS A 40 -20.72 5.08 5.46
C LYS A 40 -21.90 5.31 6.42
N ASN A 41 -22.95 4.48 6.37
CA ASN A 41 -24.10 4.62 7.27
C ASN A 41 -23.80 4.18 8.71
N HIS A 42 -22.74 3.40 8.91
CA HIS A 42 -22.32 2.82 10.18
C HIS A 42 -20.98 3.38 10.67
N PHE A 43 -20.12 3.81 9.76
CA PHE A 43 -18.79 4.33 10.04
C PHE A 43 -18.63 5.77 9.56
N GLU A 44 -18.39 6.68 10.50
CA GLU A 44 -18.02 8.06 10.19
C GLU A 44 -16.51 8.22 10.36
N LEU A 45 -15.75 8.15 9.26
CA LEU A 45 -14.29 8.21 9.25
C LEU A 45 -13.74 9.66 9.23
N GLY A 46 -14.35 10.56 10.01
CA GLY A 46 -13.89 11.93 10.22
C GLY A 46 -13.55 12.70 8.94
N GLY A 47 -14.22 12.45 7.83
CA GLY A 47 -13.95 13.11 6.54
C GLY A 47 -12.73 12.61 5.74
N LEU A 48 -12.03 11.56 6.18
CA LEU A 48 -10.91 10.98 5.41
C LEU A 48 -11.37 10.27 4.12
N TYR A 49 -12.62 9.80 4.11
CA TYR A 49 -13.31 9.30 2.92
C TYR A 49 -14.32 10.31 2.36
N GLU A 50 -14.42 11.51 2.97
CA GLU A 50 -15.25 12.58 2.42
C GLU A 50 -14.49 13.27 1.30
N LEU A 51 -14.52 12.60 0.15
CA LEU A 51 -14.63 13.21 -1.16
C LEU A 51 -13.41 14.06 -1.55
N THR A 52 -12.29 13.38 -1.82
CA THR A 52 -11.48 13.82 -2.96
C THR A 52 -12.45 13.86 -4.17
N PRO A 53 -12.57 14.96 -4.92
CA PRO A 53 -13.55 15.09 -6.00
C PRO A 53 -13.53 13.95 -7.03
N GLY A 54 -12.40 13.24 -7.17
CA GLY A 54 -12.29 12.04 -8.01
C GLY A 54 -12.98 10.77 -7.49
N PHE A 55 -13.35 10.68 -6.21
CA PHE A 55 -14.06 9.51 -5.67
C PHE A 55 -15.59 9.70 -5.58
N GLN A 56 -16.10 10.92 -5.83
CA GLN A 56 -17.54 11.17 -5.99
C GLN A 56 -18.15 10.38 -7.14
N HIS A 57 -17.37 10.16 -8.19
CA HIS A 57 -17.76 9.42 -9.39
C HIS A 57 -17.55 7.90 -9.27
N VAL A 58 -17.05 7.38 -8.14
CA VAL A 58 -16.78 5.95 -7.96
C VAL A 58 -18.06 5.12 -7.71
N ALA A 59 -19.22 5.78 -7.62
CA ALA A 59 -20.52 5.13 -7.77
C ALA A 59 -20.77 4.66 -9.22
N ASP A 60 -20.12 5.27 -10.21
CA ASP A 60 -20.15 4.81 -11.60
C ASP A 60 -18.93 3.93 -11.86
N VAL A 61 -19.19 2.65 -12.18
CA VAL A 61 -18.25 1.55 -12.43
C VAL A 61 -17.20 1.83 -13.54
N ARG A 62 -17.19 3.03 -14.13
CA ARG A 62 -16.52 3.35 -15.40
C ARG A 62 -15.15 4.03 -15.26
N GLU A 63 -14.69 4.38 -14.06
CA GLU A 63 -13.39 5.05 -13.84
C GLU A 63 -12.24 4.14 -13.37
N ILE A 64 -12.44 2.81 -13.31
CA ILE A 64 -11.34 1.85 -13.05
C ILE A 64 -10.19 2.04 -14.07
N THR A 65 -10.53 2.54 -15.26
CA THR A 65 -9.62 2.86 -16.36
C THR A 65 -9.14 4.33 -16.31
N SER A 66 -8.88 4.88 -15.13
CA SER A 66 -8.38 6.25 -15.01
C SER A 66 -7.02 6.35 -15.73
N VAL A 67 -6.87 7.33 -16.63
CA VAL A 67 -5.60 7.63 -17.33
C VAL A 67 -4.44 7.75 -16.34
N LYS A 68 -4.72 8.19 -15.11
CA LYS A 68 -3.75 8.27 -14.01
C LYS A 68 -3.20 6.90 -13.61
N PHE A 69 -4.03 5.85 -13.57
CA PHE A 69 -3.59 4.50 -13.25
C PHE A 69 -2.58 3.98 -14.28
N PHE A 70 -2.91 4.08 -15.57
CA PHE A 70 -1.99 3.69 -16.65
C PHE A 70 -0.73 4.55 -16.68
N GLY A 71 -0.85 5.86 -16.42
CA GLY A 71 0.29 6.76 -16.31
C GLY A 71 1.24 6.34 -15.19
N THR A 72 0.73 6.06 -13.99
CA THR A 72 1.55 5.57 -12.87
C THR A 72 2.12 4.19 -13.14
N LEU A 73 1.37 3.30 -13.78
CA LEU A 73 1.84 1.94 -14.10
C LEU A 73 2.96 1.97 -15.16
N LEU A 74 2.82 2.82 -16.18
CA LEU A 74 3.86 3.06 -17.18
C LEU A 74 5.11 3.68 -16.54
N PHE A 75 4.93 4.69 -15.69
CA PHE A 75 6.02 5.33 -14.97
C PHE A 75 6.75 4.35 -14.05
N LEU A 76 6.02 3.54 -13.29
CA LEU A 76 6.58 2.51 -12.41
C LEU A 76 7.35 1.46 -13.22
N SER A 77 6.79 1.01 -14.33
CA SER A 77 7.44 0.03 -15.22
C SER A 77 8.73 0.61 -15.80
N LEU A 78 8.70 1.85 -16.29
CA LEU A 78 9.88 2.54 -16.80
C LEU A 78 10.93 2.73 -15.71
N ALA A 79 10.52 3.14 -14.51
CA ALA A 79 11.42 3.33 -13.38
C ALA A 79 12.12 2.01 -12.99
N ILE A 80 11.38 0.91 -12.85
CA ILE A 80 11.96 -0.41 -12.53
C ILE A 80 12.94 -0.84 -13.64
N TRP A 81 12.59 -0.64 -14.91
CA TRP A 81 13.45 -1.00 -16.03
C TRP A 81 14.75 -0.17 -16.05
N VAL A 82 14.66 1.16 -15.88
CA VAL A 82 15.82 2.04 -15.81
C VAL A 82 16.69 1.72 -14.60
N LEU A 83 16.09 1.50 -13.42
CA LEU A 83 16.83 1.11 -12.22
C LEU A 83 17.55 -0.23 -12.40
N HIS A 84 16.89 -1.22 -13.01
CA HIS A 84 17.51 -2.52 -13.28
C HIS A 84 18.69 -2.35 -14.22
N TRP A 85 18.51 -1.67 -15.36
CA TRP A 85 19.58 -1.40 -16.30
C TRP A 85 20.77 -0.68 -15.64
N PHE A 86 20.52 0.42 -14.93
CA PHE A 86 21.57 1.25 -14.35
C PHE A 86 22.29 0.57 -13.18
N LEU A 87 21.56 -0.05 -12.26
CA LEU A 87 22.15 -0.63 -11.06
C LEU A 87 22.81 -1.98 -11.33
N ILE A 88 22.25 -2.79 -12.23
CA ILE A 88 22.79 -4.13 -12.52
C ILE A 88 23.86 -4.08 -13.61
N HIS A 89 23.66 -3.32 -14.69
CA HIS A 89 24.56 -3.37 -15.84
C HIS A 89 25.73 -2.38 -15.72
N GLU A 90 25.46 -1.16 -15.27
CA GLU A 90 26.49 -0.10 -15.23
C GLU A 90 27.24 -0.04 -13.89
N SER A 91 26.54 -0.29 -12.78
CA SER A 91 27.08 0.00 -11.44
C SER A 91 27.44 -1.24 -10.60
N ASP A 92 27.03 -2.44 -11.02
CA ASP A 92 27.17 -3.70 -10.25
C ASP A 92 26.64 -3.62 -8.80
N LEU A 93 25.62 -2.77 -8.57
CA LEU A 93 24.97 -2.53 -7.28
C LEU A 93 23.68 -3.35 -7.15
N ALA A 94 23.79 -4.67 -7.32
CA ALA A 94 22.65 -5.58 -7.26
C ALA A 94 21.90 -5.53 -5.91
N GLU A 95 22.63 -5.34 -4.82
CA GLU A 95 22.07 -5.23 -3.48
C GLU A 95 21.15 -4.02 -3.34
N VAL A 96 21.53 -2.87 -3.93
CA VAL A 96 20.73 -1.65 -3.91
C VAL A 96 19.44 -1.84 -4.71
N PHE A 97 19.50 -2.52 -5.86
CA PHE A 97 18.31 -2.83 -6.64
C PHE A 97 17.34 -3.73 -5.84
N VAL A 98 17.87 -4.78 -5.20
CA VAL A 98 17.08 -5.69 -4.35
C VAL A 98 16.46 -4.94 -3.16
N PHE A 99 17.22 -4.04 -2.55
CA PHE A 99 16.74 -3.17 -1.48
C PHE A 99 15.55 -2.30 -1.95
N VAL A 100 15.67 -1.63 -3.10
CA VAL A 100 14.59 -0.79 -3.64
C VAL A 100 13.36 -1.62 -3.99
N MET A 101 13.55 -2.78 -4.63
CA MET A 101 12.44 -3.68 -4.97
C MET A 101 11.75 -4.24 -3.73
N GLY A 102 12.51 -4.58 -2.69
CA GLY A 102 11.98 -4.98 -1.39
C GLY A 102 11.17 -3.88 -0.73
N GLY A 103 11.69 -2.65 -0.75
CA GLY A 103 10.98 -1.46 -0.33
C GLY A 103 9.63 -1.29 -1.03
N LEU A 104 9.60 -1.39 -2.35
CA LEU A 104 8.38 -1.28 -3.15
C LEU A 104 7.38 -2.39 -2.82
N LEU A 105 7.78 -3.65 -2.97
CA LEU A 105 6.89 -4.80 -2.89
C LEU A 105 6.33 -5.01 -1.48
N LEU A 106 7.19 -4.92 -0.46
CA LEU A 106 6.76 -5.12 0.92
C LEU A 106 5.91 -3.95 1.44
N ARG A 107 6.14 -2.74 0.94
CA ARG A 107 5.27 -1.59 1.23
C ARG A 107 3.89 -1.74 0.63
N VAL A 108 3.81 -2.26 -0.61
CA VAL A 108 2.54 -2.59 -1.26
C VAL A 108 1.83 -3.70 -0.50
N ALA A 109 2.54 -4.77 -0.11
CA ALA A 109 1.96 -5.85 0.69
C ALA A 109 1.39 -5.34 2.03
N ALA A 110 2.12 -4.47 2.73
CA ALA A 110 1.64 -3.84 3.97
C ALA A 110 0.38 -2.98 3.73
N ALA A 111 0.32 -2.22 2.62
CA ALA A 111 -0.88 -1.49 2.24
C ALA A 111 -2.06 -2.44 1.95
N SER A 112 -1.84 -3.50 1.17
CA SER A 112 -2.86 -4.50 0.84
C SER A 112 -3.46 -5.12 2.10
N MET A 113 -2.66 -5.41 3.13
CA MET A 113 -3.16 -5.92 4.41
C MET A 113 -4.02 -4.89 5.16
N GLN A 114 -3.68 -3.60 5.11
CA GLN A 114 -4.51 -2.53 5.67
C GLN A 114 -5.87 -2.47 4.94
N HIS A 115 -5.85 -2.49 3.60
CA HIS A 115 -7.05 -2.49 2.77
C HIS A 115 -7.93 -3.72 3.05
N LEU A 116 -7.34 -4.92 3.14
CA LEU A 116 -8.06 -6.16 3.44
C LEU A 116 -8.75 -6.11 4.81
N ARG A 117 -8.07 -5.62 5.85
CA ARG A 117 -8.68 -5.46 7.18
C ARG A 117 -9.89 -4.54 7.12
N ASN A 118 -9.78 -3.41 6.43
CA ASN A 118 -10.87 -2.44 6.31
C ASN A 118 -12.02 -3.00 5.46
N ILE A 119 -11.73 -3.70 4.37
CA ILE A 119 -12.72 -4.42 3.55
C ILE A 119 -13.52 -5.41 4.42
N VAL A 120 -12.84 -6.20 5.25
CA VAL A 120 -13.48 -7.14 6.16
C VAL A 120 -14.37 -6.39 7.15
N LEU A 121 -13.86 -5.33 7.77
CA LEU A 121 -14.63 -4.49 8.71
C LEU A 121 -15.89 -3.90 8.05
N PHE A 122 -15.78 -3.35 6.84
CA PHE A 122 -16.90 -2.76 6.11
C PHE A 122 -17.93 -3.81 5.70
N ARG A 123 -17.49 -4.99 5.22
CA ARG A 123 -18.39 -6.10 4.89
C ARG A 123 -19.18 -6.58 6.11
N TYR A 124 -18.55 -6.69 7.27
CA TYR A 124 -19.26 -7.10 8.49
C TYR A 124 -20.14 -5.98 9.03
N GLY A 125 -19.73 -4.71 8.94
CA GLY A 125 -20.56 -3.58 9.35
C GLY A 125 -21.82 -3.39 8.51
N GLN A 126 -21.83 -3.84 7.25
CA GLN A 126 -23.03 -3.83 6.40
C GLN A 126 -24.04 -4.95 6.72
N LYS A 127 -23.63 -6.02 7.42
CA LYS A 127 -24.52 -7.14 7.74
C LYS A 127 -25.32 -6.83 9.01
N VAL A 128 -26.64 -7.00 8.91
CA VAL A 128 -27.57 -6.83 10.04
C VAL A 128 -27.16 -7.74 11.20
N GLY A 129 -27.04 -7.17 12.40
CA GLY A 129 -26.75 -7.90 13.63
C GLY A 129 -25.27 -7.94 14.07
N HIS A 130 -24.32 -7.55 13.22
CA HIS A 130 -22.90 -7.50 13.59
C HIS A 130 -22.44 -6.15 14.16
N LEU A 131 -23.16 -5.08 13.85
CA LEU A 131 -22.87 -3.73 14.33
C LEU A 131 -24.16 -3.04 14.78
N GLN A 132 -24.17 -2.53 16.01
CA GLN A 132 -25.29 -1.76 16.56
C GLN A 132 -24.84 -0.30 16.73
N GLY A 133 -25.62 0.63 16.19
CA GLY A 133 -25.31 2.07 16.24
C GLY A 133 -24.36 2.55 15.15
N ARG A 134 -23.74 3.70 15.40
CA ARG A 134 -22.74 4.34 14.52
C ARG A 134 -21.43 4.51 15.27
N VAL A 135 -20.33 4.14 14.63
CA VAL A 135 -18.98 4.32 15.14
C VAL A 135 -18.35 5.51 14.44
N GLN A 136 -18.04 6.55 15.19
CA GLN A 136 -17.34 7.73 14.70
C GLN A 136 -15.85 7.59 15.02
N TYR A 137 -15.03 7.46 13.99
CA TYR A 137 -13.57 7.48 14.12
C TYR A 137 -13.06 8.90 13.93
N SER A 138 -12.29 9.39 14.91
CA SER A 138 -11.56 10.64 14.73
C SER A 138 -10.46 10.48 13.68
N LYS A 139 -10.15 11.55 12.94
CA LYS A 139 -9.04 11.57 11.96
C LYS A 139 -7.73 11.06 12.58
N ARG A 140 -7.46 11.50 13.82
CA ARG A 140 -6.28 11.09 14.59
C ARG A 140 -6.22 9.58 14.77
N LEU A 141 -7.31 8.94 15.20
CA LEU A 141 -7.36 7.50 15.43
C LEU A 141 -7.11 6.71 14.14
N VAL A 142 -7.71 7.12 13.00
CA VAL A 142 -7.51 6.45 11.72
C VAL A 142 -6.04 6.51 11.28
N HIS A 143 -5.42 7.68 11.37
CA HIS A 143 -4.00 7.81 11.06
C HIS A 143 -3.11 7.05 12.06
N THR A 144 -3.48 7.03 13.34
CA THR A 144 -2.76 6.25 14.38
C THR A 144 -2.74 4.78 14.05
N LEU A 145 -3.90 4.18 13.77
CA LEU A 145 -3.97 2.78 13.34
C LEU A 145 -3.09 2.53 12.12
N SER A 146 -3.15 3.44 11.14
CA SER A 146 -2.42 3.31 9.89
C SER A 146 -0.89 3.36 10.05
N PHE A 147 -0.35 4.23 10.91
CA PHE A 147 1.10 4.26 11.16
C PHE A 147 1.56 3.13 12.09
N VAL A 148 0.74 2.72 13.07
CA VAL A 148 1.05 1.59 13.96
C VAL A 148 1.19 0.30 13.15
N ASP A 149 0.34 0.09 12.17
CA ASP A 149 0.47 -1.05 11.25
C ASP A 149 1.79 -1.01 10.49
N LEU A 150 2.17 0.16 9.96
CA LEU A 150 3.43 0.30 9.21
C LEU A 150 4.65 0.06 10.09
N TYR A 151 4.64 0.55 11.34
CA TYR A 151 5.69 0.23 12.30
C TYR A 151 5.72 -1.25 12.66
N SER A 152 4.57 -1.89 12.80
CA SER A 152 4.49 -3.33 13.06
C SER A 152 5.09 -4.14 11.91
N PHE A 153 4.78 -3.78 10.65
CA PHE A 153 5.42 -4.38 9.48
C PHE A 153 6.91 -4.05 9.39
N ALA A 154 7.33 -2.82 9.74
CA ALA A 154 8.74 -2.45 9.76
C ALA A 154 9.54 -3.30 10.76
N VAL A 155 9.01 -3.51 11.97
CA VAL A 155 9.61 -4.40 12.98
C VAL A 155 9.65 -5.84 12.47
N LEU A 156 8.55 -6.35 11.92
CA LEU A 156 8.49 -7.69 11.36
C LEU A 156 9.55 -7.90 10.26
N TYR A 157 9.62 -6.99 9.29
CA TYR A 157 10.60 -7.08 8.20
C TYR A 157 12.03 -6.90 8.70
N PHE A 158 12.26 -6.07 9.71
CA PHE A 158 13.57 -5.96 10.34
C PHE A 158 14.00 -7.26 11.02
N LEU A 159 13.08 -7.93 11.74
CA LEU A 159 13.35 -9.25 12.31
C LEU A 159 13.64 -10.29 11.23
N MET A 160 12.89 -10.28 10.12
CA MET A 160 13.16 -11.16 8.97
C MET A 160 14.53 -10.87 8.38
N PHE A 161 14.91 -9.58 8.23
CA PHE A 161 16.25 -9.18 7.81
C PHE A 161 17.33 -9.70 8.76
N SER A 162 17.17 -9.57 10.09
CA SER A 162 18.14 -10.08 11.05
C SER A 162 18.34 -11.60 10.97
N MET A 163 17.34 -12.35 10.51
CA MET A 163 17.43 -13.80 10.36
C MET A 163 17.96 -14.24 9.00
N SER A 164 17.69 -13.49 7.94
CA SER A 164 18.01 -13.90 6.57
C SER A 164 19.10 -13.07 5.89
N GLU A 165 19.56 -11.98 6.53
CA GLU A 165 20.54 -11.01 6.03
C GLU A 165 20.21 -10.45 4.63
N SER A 166 18.92 -10.43 4.29
CA SER A 166 18.45 -10.10 2.93
C SER A 166 18.12 -8.62 2.79
N TRP A 167 18.84 -7.93 1.92
CA TRP A 167 18.63 -6.52 1.57
C TRP A 167 17.18 -6.21 1.17
N PHE A 168 16.46 -7.19 0.64
CA PHE A 168 15.05 -7.09 0.29
C PHE A 168 14.18 -6.73 1.51
N PHE A 169 14.34 -7.46 2.62
CA PHE A 169 13.58 -7.19 3.84
C PHE A 169 14.00 -5.89 4.51
N LEU A 170 15.28 -5.53 4.46
CA LEU A 170 15.76 -4.26 4.98
C LEU A 170 15.14 -3.06 4.23
N GLY A 171 15.03 -3.15 2.90
CA GLY A 171 14.34 -2.15 2.08
C GLY A 171 12.87 -2.02 2.47
N GLY A 172 12.17 -3.14 2.64
CA GLY A 172 10.79 -3.16 3.11
C GLY A 172 10.62 -2.53 4.49
N ALA A 173 11.51 -2.87 5.43
CA ALA A 173 11.50 -2.33 6.78
C ALA A 173 11.68 -0.81 6.77
N LEU A 174 12.68 -0.30 6.04
CA LEU A 174 12.98 1.12 5.99
C LEU A 174 11.85 1.92 5.33
N ILE A 175 11.32 1.47 4.20
CA ILE A 175 10.22 2.17 3.52
C ILE A 175 8.95 2.17 4.38
N CYS A 176 8.66 1.08 5.10
CA CYS A 176 7.54 1.05 6.03
C CYS A 176 7.76 2.01 7.22
N LEU A 177 8.97 2.06 7.77
CA LEU A 177 9.33 2.98 8.85
C LEU A 177 9.19 4.45 8.43
N ILE A 178 9.76 4.83 7.28
CA ILE A 178 9.67 6.19 6.73
C ILE A 178 8.20 6.54 6.45
N SER A 179 7.45 5.64 5.83
CA SER A 179 6.01 5.84 5.58
C SER A 179 5.23 6.03 6.89
N GLY A 180 5.59 5.28 7.94
CA GLY A 180 5.01 5.39 9.27
C GLY A 180 5.31 6.72 9.94
N LEU A 181 6.57 7.17 9.90
CA LEU A 181 7.02 8.48 10.40
C LEU A 181 6.34 9.63 9.67
N GLN A 182 6.23 9.52 8.34
CA GLN A 182 5.49 10.50 7.57
C GLN A 182 4.04 10.55 8.05
N ARG A 183 3.35 9.42 8.22
CA ARG A 183 1.96 9.41 8.69
C ARG A 183 1.80 9.87 10.14
N SER A 184 2.77 9.61 11.03
CA SER A 184 2.72 10.07 12.43
C SER A 184 2.82 11.60 12.52
N HIS A 185 3.67 12.23 11.71
CA HIS A 185 3.81 13.68 11.68
C HIS A 185 2.49 14.39 11.30
N TRP A 186 1.66 13.76 10.46
CA TRP A 186 0.37 14.31 10.09
C TRP A 186 -0.61 14.25 11.26
N THR A 187 -0.47 13.27 12.16
CA THR A 187 -1.32 13.20 13.36
C THR A 187 -1.08 14.32 14.36
N THR A 188 0.16 14.81 14.48
CA THR A 188 0.53 15.92 15.36
C THR A 188 0.16 17.29 14.78
N ALA A 189 -0.10 17.38 13.47
CA ALA A 189 -0.51 18.63 12.83
C ALA A 189 -2.00 18.96 13.01
N TYR A 190 -2.82 18.01 13.50
CA TYR A 190 -4.26 18.18 13.71
C TYR A 190 -4.65 18.37 15.20
N THR A 191 -3.68 18.67 16.06
CA THR A 191 -3.89 19.07 17.47
C THR A 191 -3.66 20.56 17.61
#